data_AF-A0A4V1RPN0-F1
#
_entry.id   AF-A0A4V1RPN0-F1
#
_cell.length_a   1.000
_cell.length_b   1.000
_cell.length_c   1.000
_cell.angle_alpha   90.00
_cell.angle_beta   90.00
_cell.angle_gamma   90.00
#
_symmetry.space_group_name_H-M   'P 1'
#
loop_
_entity.id
_entity.type
_entity.pdbx_description
1 polymer ?
#
loop_
_entity_poly.entity_id
_entity_poly.type
_entity_poly.pdbx_seq_one_letter_code
_entity_poly.pdbx_strand_id
1 'polypeptide(L)'
;MVKKIVNLVVLIPLGIVLVVLSVANRQSVTLALNPFRPEDAVLSLTAPFFVFLFLAVMFGIVIGGAVVWFSQRKYRKRARTESRSAQQWQVEAERHKARAEQIAGRDLPQLQSK
;
A
#
# COMPACT_ATOMS: atom_id res chain seq x y z
N MET A 1 -13.37 -6.81 -6.22
CA MET A 1 -13.83 -6.22 -7.50
C MET A 1 -14.25 -4.76 -7.37
N VAL A 2 -14.99 -4.38 -6.32
CA VAL A 2 -15.41 -2.98 -6.04
C VAL A 2 -14.27 -1.95 -6.13
N LYS A 3 -13.11 -2.22 -5.51
CA LYS A 3 -11.93 -1.32 -5.59
C LYS A 3 -11.49 -0.99 -7.03
N LYS A 4 -11.53 -1.97 -7.94
CA LYS A 4 -11.16 -1.75 -9.35
C LYS A 4 -12.19 -0.88 -10.06
N ILE A 5 -13.48 -1.11 -9.78
CA ILE A 5 -14.59 -0.35 -10.36
C ILE A 5 -14.55 1.11 -9.88
N VAL A 6 -14.40 1.34 -8.58
CA VAL A 6 -14.28 2.70 -8.02
C VAL A 6 -13.07 3.43 -8.60
N ASN A 7 -11.93 2.76 -8.69
CA ASN A 7 -10.74 3.37 -9.30
C ASN A 7 -10.97 3.74 -10.77
N LEU A 8 -11.65 2.90 -11.54
CA LEU A 8 -11.98 3.16 -12.94
C LEU A 8 -12.95 4.34 -13.10
N VAL A 9 -14.00 4.37 -12.27
CA VAL A 9 -15.01 5.44 -12.25
C VAL A 9 -14.41 6.78 -11.86
N VAL A 10 -13.33 6.80 -11.06
CA VAL A 10 -12.63 8.04 -10.70
C VAL A 10 -11.56 8.42 -11.74
N LEU A 11 -10.75 7.47 -12.21
CA LEU A 11 -9.65 7.76 -13.14
C LEU A 11 -10.13 8.20 -14.52
N ILE A 12 -11.19 7.58 -15.06
CA ILE A 12 -11.65 7.90 -16.42
C ILE A 12 -12.11 9.35 -16.52
N PRO A 13 -13.05 9.85 -15.69
CA PRO A 13 -13.48 11.24 -15.74
C PRO A 13 -12.33 12.21 -15.46
N LEU A 14 -11.45 11.87 -14.50
CA LEU A 14 -10.26 12.68 -14.21
C LEU A 14 -9.36 12.79 -15.44
N GLY A 15 -9.14 11.69 -16.16
CA GLY A 15 -8.38 11.67 -17.41
C GLY A 15 -9.03 12.53 -18.50
N ILE A 16 -10.35 12.46 -18.65
CA ILE A 16 -11.10 13.30 -19.61
C ILE A 16 -10.90 14.79 -19.28
N VAL A 17 -11.06 15.18 -18.01
CA VAL A 17 -10.85 16.57 -17.56
C VAL A 17 -9.42 17.02 -17.87
N LEU A 18 -8.42 16.19 -17.58
CA LEU A 18 -7.02 16.50 -17.88
C LEU A 18 -6.78 16.68 -19.39
N VAL A 19 -7.36 15.82 -20.24
CA VAL A 19 -7.24 15.94 -21.70
C VAL A 19 -7.91 17.22 -22.20
N VAL A 20 -9.15 17.51 -21.79
CA VAL A 20 -9.87 18.73 -22.19
C VAL A 20 -9.08 19.97 -21.77
N LEU A 21 -8.59 20.00 -20.53
CA LEU A 21 -7.78 21.09 -20.02
C LEU A 21 -6.46 21.23 -20.80
N SER A 22 -5.87 20.12 -21.25
CA SER A 22 -4.67 20.12 -22.09
C SER A 22 -4.91 20.71 -23.47
N VAL A 23 -5.99 20.30 -24.14
CA VAL A 23 -6.33 20.78 -25.48
C VAL A 23 -6.73 22.26 -25.44
N ALA A 24 -7.51 22.66 -24.43
CA ALA A 24 -7.94 24.04 -24.24
C ALA A 24 -6.75 24.96 -23.91
N ASN A 25 -5.79 24.48 -23.09
CA ASN A 25 -4.65 25.25 -22.61
C ASN A 25 -3.34 24.78 -23.25
N ARG A 26 -3.33 24.67 -24.58
CA ARG A 26 -2.12 24.34 -25.37
C ARG A 26 -1.09 25.48 -25.44
N GLN A 27 -1.41 26.64 -24.88
CA GLN A 27 -0.54 27.81 -24.88
C GLN A 27 0.70 27.53 -24.04
N SER A 28 1.87 27.92 -24.57
CA SER A 28 3.13 27.81 -23.85
C SER A 28 3.16 28.81 -22.70
N VAL A 29 3.46 28.31 -21.50
CA VAL A 29 3.65 29.10 -20.30
C VAL A 29 5.07 28.90 -19.82
N THR A 30 5.73 29.99 -19.43
CA THR A 30 7.06 29.94 -18.83
C THR A 30 6.91 29.77 -17.32
N LEU A 31 7.35 28.62 -16.81
CA LEU A 31 7.48 28.37 -15.38
C LEU A 31 8.85 28.89 -14.93
N ALA A 32 8.86 30.00 -14.19
CA ALA A 32 10.04 30.49 -13.52
C ALA A 32 10.24 29.73 -12.20
N LEU A 33 11.36 29.00 -12.08
CA LEU A 33 11.73 28.25 -10.88
C LEU A 33 12.54 29.10 -9.89
N ASN A 34 13.01 30.29 -10.31
CA ASN A 34 13.71 31.22 -9.45
C ASN A 34 12.73 32.18 -8.76
N PRO A 35 12.56 32.12 -7.42
CA PRO A 35 11.62 32.99 -6.70
C PRO A 35 12.15 34.42 -6.48
N PHE A 36 13.43 34.69 -6.75
CA PHE A 36 14.06 35.99 -6.50
C PHE A 36 14.32 36.81 -7.77
N ARG A 37 14.42 36.15 -8.92
CA ARG A 37 14.63 36.76 -10.24
C ARG A 37 13.80 36.03 -11.30
N PRO A 38 12.54 36.41 -11.50
CA PRO A 38 11.65 35.77 -12.46
C PRO A 38 12.16 35.85 -13.91
N GLU A 39 12.91 36.90 -14.23
CA GLU A 39 13.56 37.18 -15.50
C GLU A 39 14.80 36.33 -15.80
N ASP A 40 15.29 35.53 -14.85
CA ASP A 40 16.42 34.61 -15.10
C ASP A 40 16.01 33.47 -16.05
N ALA A 41 16.56 33.50 -17.27
CA ALA A 41 16.31 32.48 -18.30
C ALA A 41 16.93 31.11 -17.98
N VAL A 42 17.87 31.03 -17.02
CA VAL A 42 18.61 29.80 -16.69
C VAL A 42 17.76 28.84 -15.86
N LEU A 43 16.83 29.36 -15.07
CA LEU A 43 15.93 28.60 -14.18
C LEU A 43 14.47 28.74 -14.62
N SER A 44 14.21 28.91 -15.91
CA SER A 44 12.84 28.94 -16.43
C SER A 44 12.64 27.86 -17.49
N LEU A 45 11.46 27.22 -17.45
CA LEU A 45 11.08 26.19 -18.41
C LEU A 45 9.82 26.63 -19.13
N THR A 46 9.85 26.70 -20.45
CA THR A 46 8.68 27.02 -21.26
C THR A 46 8.09 25.74 -21.85
N ALA A 47 6.87 25.42 -21.44
CA ALA A 47 6.11 24.30 -21.98
C ALA A 47 4.61 24.62 -21.91
N PRO A 48 3.75 23.92 -22.67
CA PRO A 48 2.32 24.02 -22.46
C PRO A 48 1.94 23.69 -21.01
N PHE A 49 1.00 24.44 -20.44
CA PHE A 49 0.68 24.36 -19.01
C PHE A 49 0.31 22.94 -18.54
N PHE A 50 -0.31 22.15 -19.42
CA PHE A 50 -0.69 20.78 -19.12
C PHE A 50 0.49 19.86 -18.80
N VAL A 51 1.68 20.12 -19.37
CA VAL A 51 2.88 19.33 -19.11
C VAL A 51 3.25 19.43 -17.63
N PHE A 52 3.23 20.64 -17.07
CA PHE A 52 3.50 20.86 -15.66
C PHE A 52 2.47 20.18 -14.76
N LEU A 53 1.19 20.24 -15.12
CA LEU A 53 0.12 19.54 -14.39
C LEU A 53 0.32 18.02 -14.38
N PHE A 54 0.60 17.40 -15.52
CA PHE A 54 0.86 15.96 -15.57
C PHE A 54 2.09 15.58 -14.75
N LEU A 55 3.17 16.35 -14.83
CA LEU A 55 4.36 16.14 -14.01
C LEU A 55 4.05 16.24 -12.52
N ALA A 56 3.26 17.22 -12.10
CA ALA A 56 2.85 17.39 -10.70
C ALA A 56 2.01 16.21 -10.20
N VAL A 57 1.03 15.76 -11.00
CA VAL A 57 0.21 14.59 -10.68
C VAL A 57 1.07 13.33 -10.61
N MET A 58 1.96 13.12 -11.57
CA MET A 58 2.86 11.96 -11.60
C MET A 58 3.79 11.95 -10.37
N PHE A 59 4.35 13.10 -10.01
CA PHE A 59 5.14 13.26 -8.79
C PHE A 59 4.31 12.91 -7.54
N GLY A 60 3.08 13.41 -7.46
CA GLY A 60 2.15 13.08 -6.37
C GLY A 60 1.87 11.58 -6.26
N ILE A 61 1.68 10.88 -7.39
CA ILE A 61 1.48 9.43 -7.42
C ILE A 61 2.73 8.69 -6.94
N VAL A 62 3.92 9.09 -7.38
CA VAL A 62 5.19 8.48 -6.97
C VAL A 62 5.41 8.66 -5.47
N ILE A 63 5.23 9.87 -4.95
CA ILE A 63 5.37 10.17 -3.52
C ILE A 63 4.33 9.40 -2.71
N GLY A 64 3.05 9.42 -3.12
CA GLY A 64 1.98 8.68 -2.46
C GLY A 64 2.25 7.17 -2.43
N GLY A 65 2.70 6.61 -3.56
CA GLY A 65 3.11 5.22 -3.66
C GLY A 65 4.28 4.88 -2.74
N ALA A 66 5.30 5.74 -2.68
CA ALA A 66 6.43 5.59 -1.77
C ALA A 66 5.97 5.59 -0.30
N VAL A 67 5.13 6.55 0.11
CA VAL A 67 4.57 6.63 1.47
C VAL A 67 3.82 5.36 1.83
N VAL A 68 2.95 4.87 0.95
CA VAL A 68 2.21 3.62 1.17
C VAL A 68 3.16 2.42 1.27
N TRP A 69 4.19 2.35 0.43
CA TRP A 69 5.19 1.29 0.47
C TRP A 69 5.97 1.25 1.79
N PHE A 70 6.38 2.42 2.29
CA PHE A 70 7.07 2.55 3.57
C PHE A 70 6.14 2.21 4.75
N SER A 71 4.89 2.66 4.72
CA SER A 71 3.87 2.33 5.75
C SER A 71 3.59 0.83 5.81
N GLN A 72 3.41 0.17 4.66
CA GLN A 72 3.16 -1.27 4.60
C GLN A 72 4.40 -2.13 4.93
N ARG A 73 5.62 -1.58 4.88
CA ARG A 73 6.86 -2.31 5.21
C ARG A 73 6.86 -2.86 6.64
N LYS A 74 6.23 -2.16 7.60
CA LYS A 74 6.14 -2.59 9.01
C LYS A 74 5.26 -3.84 9.18
N TYR A 75 4.17 -3.94 8.42
CA TYR A 75 3.24 -5.06 8.49
C TYR A 75 3.82 -6.37 7.93
N ARG A 76 4.74 -6.27 6.96
CA ARG A 76 5.49 -7.42 6.44
C ARG A 76 6.35 -8.12 7.50
N LYS A 77 6.82 -7.40 8.53
CA LYS A 77 7.52 -8.01 9.67
C LYS A 77 6.55 -8.67 10.64
N ARG A 78 5.42 -8.02 10.95
CA ARG A 78 4.39 -8.56 11.87
C ARG A 78 3.79 -9.89 11.39
N ALA A 79 3.49 -10.01 10.10
CA ALA A 79 2.96 -11.26 9.54
C ALA A 79 3.90 -12.47 9.76
N ARG A 80 5.22 -12.24 9.79
CA ARG A 80 6.21 -13.31 10.03
C ARG A 80 6.36 -13.64 11.51
N THR A 81 6.17 -12.68 12.41
CA THR A 81 6.21 -12.94 13.86
C THR A 81 4.94 -13.65 14.31
N GLU A 82 3.78 -13.23 13.81
CA GLU A 82 2.50 -13.85 14.20
C GLU A 82 2.36 -15.29 13.69
N SER A 83 2.89 -15.60 12.49
CA SER A 83 2.89 -17.00 12.01
C SER A 83 3.75 -17.91 12.89
N ARG A 84 4.87 -17.40 13.42
CA ARG A 84 5.73 -18.15 14.35
C ARG A 84 5.07 -18.36 15.70
N SER A 85 4.41 -17.33 16.24
CA SER A 85 3.66 -17.45 17.47
C SER A 85 2.49 -18.43 17.31
N ALA A 86 1.72 -18.36 16.21
CA ALA A 86 0.63 -19.30 15.96
C ALA A 86 1.11 -20.77 15.90
N GLN A 87 2.28 -21.03 15.27
CA GLN A 87 2.88 -22.36 15.25
C GLN A 87 3.28 -22.85 16.64
N GLN A 88 3.88 -21.99 17.46
CA GLN A 88 4.26 -22.35 18.83
C GLN A 88 3.04 -22.72 19.67
N TRP A 89 1.96 -21.95 19.56
CA TRP A 89 0.73 -22.19 20.30
C TRP A 89 0.01 -23.47 19.84
N GLN A 90 0.08 -23.81 18.55
CA GLN A 90 -0.41 -25.11 18.06
C GLN A 90 0.38 -26.28 18.65
N VAL A 91 1.71 -26.19 18.66
CA VAL A 91 2.58 -27.24 19.23
C VAL A 91 2.34 -27.43 20.73
N GLU A 92 2.15 -26.33 21.47
CA GLU A 92 1.81 -26.40 22.89
C GLU A 92 0.42 -27.01 23.13
N ALA A 93 -0.59 -26.61 22.35
CA ALA A 93 -1.93 -27.19 22.43
C ALA A 93 -1.94 -28.70 22.13
N GLU A 94 -1.16 -29.13 21.13
CA GLU A 94 -1.01 -30.53 20.76
C GLU A 94 -0.29 -31.34 21.85
N ARG A 95 0.75 -30.77 22.49
CA ARG A 95 1.38 -31.34 23.68
C ARG A 95 0.43 -31.49 24.86
N HIS A 96 -0.44 -30.50 25.10
CA HIS A 96 -1.43 -30.56 26.17
C HIS A 96 -2.50 -31.64 25.89
N LYS A 97 -2.97 -31.76 24.65
CA LYS A 97 -3.85 -32.86 24.23
C LYS A 97 -3.21 -34.23 24.45
N ALA A 98 -1.97 -34.42 23.97
CA ALA A 98 -1.26 -35.69 24.13
C ALA A 98 -1.05 -36.08 25.61
N ARG A 99 -0.76 -35.11 26.48
CA ARG A 99 -0.69 -35.36 27.94
C ARG A 99 -2.05 -35.72 28.54
N ALA A 100 -3.13 -35.06 28.13
CA ALA A 100 -4.47 -35.38 28.60
C ALA A 100 -4.90 -36.79 28.18
N GLU A 101 -4.60 -37.19 26.95
CA GLU A 101 -4.83 -38.56 26.44
C GLU A 101 -4.00 -39.61 27.20
N GLN A 102 -2.75 -39.32 27.53
CA GLN A 102 -1.92 -40.22 28.35
C GLN A 102 -2.45 -40.38 29.77
N ILE A 103 -2.95 -39.32 30.39
CA ILE A 103 -3.56 -39.38 31.73
C ILE A 103 -4.86 -40.19 31.67
N ALA A 104 -5.74 -39.90 30.70
CA ALA A 104 -6.98 -40.66 30.49
C ALA A 104 -6.71 -42.15 30.17
N GLY A 105 -5.68 -42.44 29.37
CA GLY A 105 -5.22 -43.80 29.06
C GLY A 105 -4.62 -44.54 30.27
N ARG A 106 -4.06 -43.80 31.24
CA ARG A 106 -3.50 -44.35 32.48
C ARG A 106 -4.55 -44.64 33.55
N ASP A 107 -5.73 -44.02 33.46
CA ASP A 107 -6.86 -44.28 34.36
C ASP A 107 -7.75 -45.45 33.88
N LEU A 108 -7.70 -45.80 32.59
CA LEU A 108 -8.41 -46.94 31.99
C LEU A 108 -7.99 -48.37 32.47
N PRO A 109 -6.78 -48.66 32.99
CA PRO A 109 -6.41 -49.99 33.49
C PRO A 109 -7.04 -50.36 34.84
N GLN A 110 -7.62 -49.41 35.60
CA GLN A 110 -8.09 -49.69 36.97
C GLN A 110 -9.57 -50.08 37.07
N LEU A 111 -10.37 -49.90 36.02
CA LEU A 111 -11.81 -50.22 36.03
C LEU A 111 -12.15 -51.65 35.57
N GLN A 112 -11.17 -52.46 35.17
CA GLN A 112 -11.39 -53.81 34.63
C GLN A 112 -11.15 -54.97 35.63
N SER A 113 -10.89 -54.67 36.90
CA SER A 113 -10.58 -55.67 37.92
C SER A 113 -11.42 -55.46 39.20
N LYS A 114 -12.72 -55.73 39.14
CA LYS A 114 -13.51 -56.24 40.27
C LYS A 114 -14.70 -57.04 39.78
#